data_AF-A0A7J8IP77-F1
#
_entry.id   AF-A0A7J8IP77-F1
#
_cell.length_a   1.000
_cell.length_b   1.000
_cell.length_c   1.000
_cell.angle_alpha   90.00
_cell.angle_beta   90.00
_cell.angle_gamma   90.00
#
_symmetry.space_group_name_H-M   'P 1'
#
loop_
_entity.id
_entity.type
_entity.pdbx_description
1 polymer ?
#
loop_
_entity_poly.entity_id
_entity_poly.type
_entity_poly.pdbx_seq_one_letter_code
_entity_poly.pdbx_strand_id
1 'polypeptide(L)'
;MVTNRRVTGPSHFQDVRLIEFDITGSGINFAAGDVVLILPQNAASHVQQFCQALGLDPNQCFTLRPREPDVSCPERLPQPCSVRHLVSQYLDIASVPRRSFFELLACLSPHELERDKLLELSSAAGQEELSEYCSRPRRTALEVLCDFPHTAAAIPPDYLLDLIPQIRPRAFSIASSLLAHPSRLQILVAVVQYQTRLKEPRRGLCSSWLASLDPEQGPVQVPLWARSGGLTFPQTPDTPVIMVGPGTGVAPFRAAVQERVAQGRTENFLFFGCRQRDQDFYWEAEWKELEERGCLRLVTAFSRDQERKVYVQHRLRELGPLVWELLDHRGASFYLAGNAKYMPADVSEALTSIFQEEGGLSAPEAAAYLASLQRTLRFQTETWA
;
A
#
# COMPACT_ATOMS: atom_id res chain seq x y z
N MET A 1 -5.57 -9.06 -15.09
CA MET A 1 -4.12 -9.13 -14.77
C MET A 1 -3.44 -9.87 -15.90
N VAL A 2 -2.35 -9.33 -16.42
CA VAL A 2 -1.62 -9.87 -17.58
C VAL A 2 -0.28 -10.44 -17.16
N THR A 3 0.43 -9.75 -16.27
CA THR A 3 1.70 -10.22 -15.72
C THR A 3 1.75 -10.04 -14.21
N ASN A 4 2.42 -10.96 -13.53
CA ASN A 4 2.71 -10.91 -12.10
C ASN A 4 4.11 -11.48 -11.86
N ARG A 5 5.11 -10.61 -11.79
CA ARG A 5 6.52 -11.03 -11.78
C ARG A 5 7.22 -10.51 -10.53
N ARG A 6 7.89 -11.41 -9.82
CA ARG A 6 8.83 -11.00 -8.78
C ARG A 6 10.02 -10.27 -9.41
N VAL A 7 10.31 -9.07 -8.92
CA VAL A 7 11.41 -8.21 -9.40
C VAL A 7 12.57 -8.13 -8.42
N THR A 8 12.44 -8.70 -7.23
CA THR A 8 13.58 -8.92 -6.33
C THR A 8 14.25 -10.26 -6.62
N GLY A 9 15.56 -10.34 -6.33
CA GLY A 9 16.31 -11.60 -6.38
C GLY A 9 15.64 -12.70 -5.56
N PRO A 10 15.71 -13.98 -5.97
CA PRO A 10 15.03 -15.09 -5.29
C PRO A 10 15.38 -15.23 -3.80
N SER A 11 16.65 -14.94 -3.46
CA SER A 11 17.20 -14.94 -2.10
C SER A 11 16.86 -13.70 -1.28
N HIS A 12 16.32 -12.65 -1.89
CA HIS A 12 15.98 -11.43 -1.18
C HIS A 12 14.84 -11.69 -0.19
N PHE A 13 14.98 -11.20 1.04
CA PHE A 13 14.03 -11.44 2.14
C PHE A 13 12.61 -10.90 1.86
N GLN A 14 12.50 -9.87 1.02
CA GLN A 14 11.22 -9.27 0.63
C GLN A 14 10.91 -9.62 -0.82
N ASP A 15 9.77 -10.29 -1.03
CA ASP A 15 9.16 -10.49 -2.35
C ASP A 15 8.51 -9.16 -2.78
N VAL A 16 9.03 -8.55 -3.84
CA VAL A 16 8.43 -7.38 -4.47
C VAL A 16 8.06 -7.76 -5.89
N ARG A 17 6.84 -7.43 -6.30
CA ARG A 17 6.27 -7.82 -7.59
C ARG A 17 5.90 -6.62 -8.43
N LEU A 18 6.23 -6.71 -9.71
CA LEU A 18 5.66 -5.87 -10.76
C LEU A 18 4.44 -6.58 -11.32
N ILE A 19 3.28 -5.93 -11.21
CA ILE A 19 2.01 -6.46 -11.66
C ILE A 19 1.44 -5.55 -12.73
N GLU A 20 1.01 -6.13 -13.84
CA GLU A 20 0.37 -5.41 -14.95
C GLU A 20 -1.09 -5.83 -15.11
N PHE A 21 -1.95 -4.84 -15.35
CA PHE A 21 -3.36 -5.01 -15.65
C PHE A 21 -3.68 -4.51 -17.06
N ASP A 22 -4.48 -5.29 -17.77
CA ASP A 22 -5.19 -4.83 -18.96
C ASP A 22 -6.39 -4.01 -18.50
N ILE A 23 -6.48 -2.77 -18.98
CA ILE A 23 -7.61 -1.87 -18.72
C ILE A 23 -8.36 -1.51 -20.00
N THR A 24 -8.14 -2.25 -21.10
CA THR A 24 -8.84 -2.05 -22.37
C THR A 24 -10.36 -2.14 -22.17
N GLY A 25 -11.09 -1.16 -22.70
CA GLY A 25 -12.56 -1.10 -22.60
C GLY A 25 -13.11 -0.73 -21.22
N SER A 26 -12.27 -0.49 -20.22
CA SER A 26 -12.72 -0.12 -18.86
C SER A 26 -13.10 1.36 -18.71
N GLY A 27 -12.65 2.22 -19.62
CA GLY A 27 -12.77 3.68 -19.49
C GLY A 27 -11.86 4.28 -18.41
N ILE A 28 -11.00 3.48 -17.76
CA ILE A 28 -10.04 3.96 -16.76
C ILE A 28 -9.03 4.88 -17.44
N ASN A 29 -8.88 6.07 -16.88
CA ASN A 29 -7.87 7.05 -17.26
C ASN A 29 -7.09 7.47 -16.01
N PHE A 30 -5.79 7.72 -16.15
CA PHE A 30 -4.92 8.15 -15.06
C PHE A 30 -3.71 8.90 -15.60
N ALA A 31 -3.11 9.73 -14.75
CA ALA A 31 -1.87 10.45 -15.02
C ALA A 31 -0.76 10.05 -14.03
N ALA A 32 0.47 10.49 -14.29
CA ALA A 32 1.55 10.32 -13.34
C ALA A 32 1.21 10.97 -11.99
N GLY A 33 1.41 10.20 -10.91
CA GLY A 33 1.06 10.63 -9.55
C GLY A 33 -0.30 10.12 -9.06
N ASP A 34 -1.12 9.53 -9.93
CA ASP A 34 -2.36 8.88 -9.54
C ASP A 34 -2.15 7.55 -8.81
N VAL A 35 -3.19 7.13 -8.08
CA VAL A 35 -3.21 5.86 -7.35
C VAL A 35 -4.30 4.95 -7.90
N VAL A 36 -4.05 3.65 -7.86
CA VAL A 36 -5.06 2.63 -8.11
C VAL A 36 -5.56 2.06 -6.80
N LEU A 37 -6.88 1.96 -6.66
CA LEU A 37 -7.54 1.27 -5.55
C LEU A 37 -7.88 -0.14 -6.03
N ILE A 38 -7.39 -1.14 -5.30
CA ILE A 38 -7.61 -2.56 -5.59
C ILE A 38 -8.44 -3.18 -4.47
N LEU A 39 -9.55 -3.82 -4.82
CA LEU A 39 -10.38 -4.54 -3.85
C LEU A 39 -9.94 -6.02 -3.78
N PRO A 40 -9.35 -6.48 -2.66
CA PRO A 40 -8.87 -7.84 -2.54
C PRO A 40 -9.98 -8.83 -2.16
N GLN A 41 -9.63 -10.11 -2.17
CA GLN A 41 -10.51 -11.19 -1.73
C GLN A 41 -9.82 -12.07 -0.68
N ASN A 42 -10.61 -12.68 0.20
CA ASN A 42 -10.11 -13.70 1.12
C ASN A 42 -9.71 -14.98 0.38
N ALA A 43 -8.70 -15.67 0.90
CA ALA A 43 -8.30 -16.97 0.38
C ALA A 43 -9.42 -18.00 0.53
N ALA A 44 -9.57 -18.89 -0.45
CA ALA A 44 -10.61 -19.93 -0.42
C ALA A 44 -10.56 -20.80 0.84
N SER A 45 -9.36 -21.09 1.35
CA SER A 45 -9.15 -21.81 2.60
C SER A 45 -9.72 -21.06 3.82
N HIS A 46 -9.51 -19.75 3.91
CA HIS A 46 -10.07 -18.93 4.99
C HIS A 46 -11.59 -18.81 4.91
N VAL A 47 -12.15 -18.70 3.69
CA VAL A 47 -13.61 -18.71 3.48
C VAL A 47 -14.20 -20.03 3.98
N GLN A 48 -13.56 -21.16 3.64
CA GLN A 48 -14.00 -22.47 4.10
C GLN A 48 -13.91 -22.61 5.62
N GLN A 49 -12.79 -22.21 6.23
CA GLN A 49 -12.62 -22.23 7.69
C GLN A 49 -13.66 -21.37 8.40
N PHE A 50 -13.96 -20.18 7.87
CA PHE A 50 -15.00 -19.31 8.40
C PHE A 50 -16.37 -19.97 8.36
N CYS A 51 -16.75 -20.54 7.21
CA CYS A 51 -18.04 -21.23 7.07
C CYS A 51 -18.12 -22.44 8.02
N GLN A 52 -17.02 -23.19 8.19
CA GLN A 52 -16.95 -24.32 9.12
C GLN A 52 -17.12 -23.89 10.58
N ALA A 53 -16.45 -22.81 11.00
CA ALA A 53 -16.52 -22.30 12.38
C ALA A 53 -17.94 -21.84 12.76
N LEU A 54 -18.69 -21.29 11.81
CA LEU A 54 -20.06 -20.78 12.03
C LEU A 54 -21.16 -21.79 11.62
N GLY A 55 -20.80 -22.96 11.09
CA GLY A 55 -21.77 -23.94 10.60
C GLY A 55 -22.59 -23.48 9.38
N LEU A 56 -22.03 -22.61 8.54
CA LEU A 56 -22.70 -22.05 7.36
C LEU A 56 -22.44 -22.91 6.11
N ASP A 57 -23.46 -23.08 5.26
CA ASP A 57 -23.27 -23.60 3.91
C ASP A 57 -22.77 -22.48 2.98
N PRO A 58 -21.54 -22.57 2.42
CA PRO A 58 -21.01 -21.55 1.52
C PRO A 58 -21.85 -21.34 0.25
N ASN A 59 -22.65 -22.34 -0.16
CA ASN A 59 -23.49 -22.27 -1.36
C ASN A 59 -24.91 -21.74 -1.07
N GLN A 60 -25.27 -21.58 0.21
CA GLN A 60 -26.57 -21.02 0.58
C GLN A 60 -26.69 -19.58 0.07
N CYS A 61 -27.80 -19.29 -0.59
CA CYS A 61 -28.14 -17.95 -1.05
C CYS A 61 -29.09 -17.26 -0.07
N PHE A 62 -28.95 -15.94 0.04
CA PHE A 62 -29.78 -15.08 0.86
C PHE A 62 -30.11 -13.77 0.14
N THR A 63 -31.08 -13.04 0.68
CA THR A 63 -31.42 -11.68 0.24
C THR A 63 -31.39 -10.77 1.45
N LEU A 64 -30.68 -9.64 1.33
CA LEU A 64 -30.66 -8.62 2.36
C LEU A 64 -31.93 -7.81 2.32
N ARG A 65 -32.52 -7.60 3.49
CA ARG A 65 -33.63 -6.67 3.69
C ARG A 65 -33.23 -5.70 4.79
N PRO A 66 -33.27 -4.38 4.55
CA PRO A 66 -33.07 -3.41 5.60
C PRO A 66 -34.10 -3.63 6.70
N ARG A 67 -33.68 -3.53 7.96
CA ARG A 67 -34.61 -3.51 9.09
C ARG A 67 -35.36 -2.17 9.18
N GLU A 68 -34.75 -1.11 8.69
CA GLU A 68 -35.29 0.26 8.69
C GLU A 68 -35.53 0.75 7.26
N PRO A 69 -36.62 1.50 6.99
CA PRO A 69 -36.99 1.94 5.63
C PRO A 69 -35.95 2.83 4.94
N ASP A 70 -35.22 3.65 5.70
CA ASP A 70 -34.30 4.66 5.19
C ASP A 70 -32.85 4.14 5.03
N VAL A 71 -32.61 2.88 5.37
CA VAL A 71 -31.28 2.26 5.25
C VAL A 71 -31.23 1.46 3.95
N SER A 72 -30.32 1.82 3.04
CA SER A 72 -30.09 1.04 1.82
C SER A 72 -29.27 -0.23 2.11
N CYS A 73 -29.53 -1.29 1.36
CA CYS A 73 -28.65 -2.45 1.37
C CYS A 73 -27.26 -2.06 0.81
N PRO A 74 -26.19 -2.73 1.25
CA PRO A 74 -24.87 -2.51 0.68
C PRO A 74 -24.85 -2.75 -0.84
N GLU A 75 -24.56 -1.72 -1.62
CA GLU A 75 -24.64 -1.75 -3.09
C GLU A 75 -23.73 -2.81 -3.74
N ARG A 76 -22.65 -3.21 -3.04
CA ARG A 76 -21.66 -4.16 -3.56
C ARG A 76 -22.07 -5.63 -3.39
N LEU A 77 -23.17 -5.92 -2.69
CA LEU A 77 -23.63 -7.30 -2.51
C LEU A 77 -24.73 -7.62 -3.53
N PRO A 78 -24.50 -8.56 -4.46
CA PRO A 78 -25.53 -8.96 -5.43
C PRO A 78 -26.74 -9.51 -4.68
N GLN A 79 -27.94 -9.29 -5.20
CA GLN A 79 -29.18 -9.83 -4.62
C GLN A 79 -29.84 -10.73 -5.68
N PRO A 80 -29.91 -12.06 -5.46
CA PRO A 80 -29.46 -12.82 -4.29
C PRO A 80 -27.93 -12.94 -4.17
N CYS A 81 -27.44 -13.12 -2.93
CA CYS A 81 -26.02 -13.29 -2.61
C CYS A 81 -25.76 -14.69 -2.04
N SER A 82 -24.63 -15.32 -2.37
CA SER A 82 -24.20 -16.54 -1.66
C SER A 82 -23.35 -16.20 -0.42
N VAL A 83 -23.38 -17.06 0.60
CA VAL A 83 -22.48 -16.94 1.77
C VAL A 83 -21.02 -16.89 1.32
N ARG A 84 -20.62 -17.72 0.35
CA ARG A 84 -19.28 -17.69 -0.23
C ARG A 84 -18.92 -16.30 -0.78
N HIS A 85 -19.82 -15.66 -1.53
CA HIS A 85 -19.56 -14.33 -2.09
C HIS A 85 -19.42 -13.28 -0.98
N LEU A 86 -20.31 -13.29 0.01
CA LEU A 86 -20.25 -12.42 1.19
C LEU A 86 -18.89 -12.53 1.90
N VAL A 87 -18.48 -13.75 2.24
CA VAL A 87 -17.24 -13.98 3.01
C VAL A 87 -16.00 -13.74 2.14
N SER A 88 -16.01 -14.10 0.86
CA SER A 88 -14.83 -13.94 0.00
C SER A 88 -14.56 -12.49 -0.41
N GLN A 89 -15.59 -11.70 -0.70
CA GLN A 89 -15.42 -10.39 -1.35
C GLN A 89 -15.87 -9.20 -0.49
N TYR A 90 -16.60 -9.44 0.59
CA TYR A 90 -17.19 -8.35 1.39
C TYR A 90 -16.69 -8.30 2.83
N LEU A 91 -16.58 -9.42 3.54
CA LEU A 91 -16.20 -9.46 4.96
C LEU A 91 -14.68 -9.53 5.18
N ASP A 92 -14.12 -8.60 5.97
CA ASP A 92 -12.70 -8.58 6.32
C ASP A 92 -12.39 -9.49 7.52
N ILE A 93 -12.47 -10.80 7.28
CA ILE A 93 -12.18 -11.84 8.27
C ILE A 93 -10.70 -11.92 8.66
N ALA A 94 -9.82 -11.23 7.91
CA ALA A 94 -8.40 -11.11 8.18
C ALA A 94 -8.04 -9.88 9.04
N SER A 95 -9.01 -9.00 9.30
CA SER A 95 -8.81 -7.83 10.17
C SER A 95 -8.55 -8.23 11.62
N VAL A 96 -7.82 -7.38 12.34
CA VAL A 96 -7.62 -7.52 13.80
C VAL A 96 -8.87 -6.98 14.50
N PRO A 97 -9.63 -7.80 15.23
CA PRO A 97 -10.87 -7.37 15.88
C PRO A 97 -10.64 -6.28 16.92
N ARG A 98 -11.61 -5.35 17.00
CA ARG A 98 -11.65 -4.32 18.05
C ARG A 98 -12.32 -4.88 19.30
N ARG A 99 -12.18 -4.18 20.42
CA ARG A 99 -12.85 -4.52 21.69
C ARG A 99 -14.35 -4.81 21.52
N SER A 100 -15.07 -4.00 20.73
CA SER A 100 -16.51 -4.17 20.48
C SER A 100 -16.88 -5.52 19.85
N PHE A 101 -15.97 -6.14 19.09
CA PHE A 101 -16.17 -7.48 18.56
C PHE A 101 -16.28 -8.52 19.68
N PHE A 102 -15.42 -8.43 20.69
CA PHE A 102 -15.44 -9.33 21.85
C PHE A 102 -16.68 -9.09 22.73
N GLU A 103 -17.11 -7.83 22.88
CA GLU A 103 -18.36 -7.48 23.59
C GLU A 103 -19.57 -8.13 22.92
N LEU A 104 -19.67 -8.03 21.58
CA LEU A 104 -20.75 -8.65 20.82
C LEU A 104 -20.72 -10.18 20.90
N LEU A 105 -19.54 -10.80 20.78
CA LEU A 105 -19.40 -12.25 20.92
C LEU A 105 -19.83 -12.73 22.32
N ALA A 106 -19.49 -11.99 23.38
CA ALA A 106 -19.91 -12.34 24.74
C ALA A 106 -21.44 -12.39 24.87
N CYS A 107 -22.15 -11.43 24.26
CA CYS A 107 -23.62 -11.39 24.24
C CYS A 107 -24.25 -12.58 23.50
N LEU A 108 -23.57 -13.11 22.49
CA LEU A 108 -24.03 -14.22 21.66
C LEU A 108 -23.59 -15.60 22.19
N SER A 109 -22.68 -15.64 23.17
CA SER A 109 -22.05 -16.87 23.62
C SER A 109 -22.98 -17.73 24.48
N PRO A 110 -23.30 -18.98 24.04
CA PRO A 110 -24.08 -19.92 24.84
C PRO A 110 -23.22 -20.67 25.88
N HIS A 111 -21.89 -20.57 25.79
CA HIS A 111 -20.95 -21.34 26.60
C HIS A 111 -20.34 -20.44 27.68
N GLU A 112 -20.56 -20.79 28.95
CA GLU A 112 -20.20 -19.94 30.10
C GLU A 112 -18.72 -19.55 30.13
N LEU A 113 -17.79 -20.51 29.95
CA LEU A 113 -16.35 -20.21 29.99
C LEU A 113 -15.89 -19.35 28.80
N GLU A 114 -16.51 -19.52 27.62
CA GLU A 114 -16.17 -18.69 26.47
C GLU A 114 -16.69 -17.27 26.68
N ARG A 115 -17.94 -17.13 27.14
CA ARG A 115 -18.55 -15.85 27.51
C ARG A 115 -17.72 -15.10 28.53
N ASP A 116 -17.31 -15.75 29.61
CA ASP A 116 -16.54 -15.11 30.68
C ASP A 116 -15.18 -14.61 30.15
N LYS A 117 -14.51 -15.41 29.30
CA LYS A 117 -13.26 -14.99 28.68
C LYS A 117 -13.45 -13.83 27.69
N LEU A 118 -14.53 -13.85 26.92
CA LEU A 118 -14.89 -12.76 26.01
C LEU A 118 -15.19 -11.47 26.79
N LEU A 119 -15.92 -11.56 27.91
CA LEU A 119 -16.19 -10.43 28.81
C LEU A 119 -14.90 -9.88 29.44
N GLU A 120 -13.97 -10.74 29.84
CA GLU A 120 -12.65 -10.33 30.33
C GLU A 120 -11.90 -9.52 29.26
N LEU A 121 -11.74 -10.09 28.06
CA LEU A 121 -11.09 -9.45 26.90
C LEU A 121 -11.77 -8.14 26.49
N SER A 122 -13.06 -8.01 26.79
CA SER A 122 -13.85 -6.84 26.45
C SER A 122 -14.04 -5.85 27.60
N SER A 123 -13.41 -6.07 28.75
CA SER A 123 -13.52 -5.21 29.93
C SER A 123 -12.44 -4.11 29.95
N ALA A 124 -12.61 -3.11 30.84
CA ALA A 124 -11.57 -2.13 31.07
C ALA A 124 -10.33 -2.73 31.78
N ALA A 125 -10.53 -3.73 32.64
CA ALA A 125 -9.45 -4.40 33.37
C ALA A 125 -8.64 -5.34 32.46
N GLY A 126 -9.29 -5.98 31.48
CA GLY A 126 -8.66 -6.92 30.55
C GLY A 126 -8.00 -6.30 29.32
N GLN A 127 -7.69 -4.99 29.33
CA GLN A 127 -7.04 -4.33 28.19
C GLN A 127 -5.66 -4.91 27.86
N GLU A 128 -4.86 -5.24 28.87
CA GLU A 128 -3.55 -5.87 28.64
C GLU A 128 -3.74 -7.29 28.10
N GLU A 129 -4.67 -8.07 28.66
CA GLU A 129 -5.00 -9.40 28.16
C GLU A 129 -5.46 -9.37 26.69
N LEU A 130 -6.33 -8.42 26.30
CA LEU A 130 -6.72 -8.21 24.91
C LEU A 130 -5.54 -7.79 24.03
N SER A 131 -4.60 -7.02 24.58
CA SER A 131 -3.38 -6.61 23.88
C SER A 131 -2.47 -7.80 23.60
N GLU A 132 -2.25 -8.66 24.60
CA GLU A 132 -1.41 -9.86 24.50
C GLU A 132 -2.03 -10.95 23.65
N TYR A 133 -3.34 -11.18 23.84
CA TYR A 133 -4.12 -12.09 23.02
C TYR A 133 -4.23 -11.53 21.60
N CYS A 134 -4.90 -10.41 21.35
CA CYS A 134 -5.28 -10.02 19.99
C CYS A 134 -4.31 -9.03 19.33
N SER A 135 -4.05 -7.89 19.98
CA SER A 135 -3.48 -6.72 19.31
C SER A 135 -1.99 -6.88 18.93
N ARG A 136 -1.15 -7.32 19.87
CA ARG A 136 0.29 -7.52 19.69
C ARG A 136 0.61 -8.61 18.67
N PRO A 137 0.00 -9.82 18.72
CA PRO A 137 0.27 -10.86 17.73
C PRO A 137 -0.50 -10.66 16.43
N ARG A 138 -1.41 -9.68 16.35
CA ARG A 138 -2.29 -9.41 15.20
C ARG A 138 -3.17 -10.63 14.88
N ARG A 139 -3.82 -11.19 15.91
CA ARG A 139 -4.78 -12.28 15.73
C ARG A 139 -5.97 -11.78 14.90
N THR A 140 -6.38 -12.55 13.90
CA THR A 140 -7.46 -12.16 12.97
C THR A 140 -8.84 -12.49 13.52
N ALA A 141 -9.89 -11.89 12.96
CA ALA A 141 -11.27 -12.22 13.30
C ALA A 141 -11.57 -13.72 13.10
N LEU A 142 -11.08 -14.30 11.99
CA LEU A 142 -11.21 -15.74 11.74
C LEU A 142 -10.55 -16.58 12.82
N GLU A 143 -9.32 -16.25 13.24
CA GLU A 143 -8.63 -16.99 14.29
C GLU A 143 -9.36 -16.88 15.64
N VAL A 144 -9.89 -15.70 15.98
CA VAL A 144 -10.70 -15.54 17.19
C VAL A 144 -11.96 -16.40 17.13
N LEU A 145 -12.66 -16.45 15.99
CA LEU A 145 -13.83 -17.32 15.82
C LEU A 145 -13.48 -18.81 15.98
N CYS A 146 -12.29 -19.22 15.52
CA CYS A 146 -11.80 -20.59 15.73
C CYS A 146 -11.42 -20.87 17.20
N ASP A 147 -10.91 -19.87 17.93
CA ASP A 147 -10.55 -19.99 19.35
C ASP A 147 -11.79 -20.04 20.27
N PHE A 148 -12.95 -19.55 19.81
CA PHE A 148 -14.24 -19.57 20.53
C PHE A 148 -15.33 -20.35 19.75
N PRO A 149 -15.18 -21.67 19.55
CA PRO A 149 -16.00 -22.44 18.61
C PRO A 149 -17.47 -22.55 19.02
N HIS A 150 -17.82 -22.61 20.31
CA HIS A 150 -19.22 -22.69 20.73
C HIS A 150 -19.95 -21.36 20.49
N THR A 151 -19.25 -20.25 20.72
CA THR A 151 -19.75 -18.91 20.43
C THR A 151 -19.87 -18.69 18.93
N ALA A 152 -18.86 -19.06 18.14
CA ALA A 152 -18.88 -18.90 16.69
C ALA A 152 -20.05 -19.65 16.04
N ALA A 153 -20.28 -20.91 16.42
CA ALA A 153 -21.39 -21.71 15.92
C ALA A 153 -22.78 -21.19 16.30
N ALA A 154 -22.87 -20.32 17.31
CA ALA A 154 -24.12 -19.72 17.78
C ALA A 154 -24.43 -18.35 17.15
N ILE A 155 -23.51 -17.77 16.37
CA ILE A 155 -23.70 -16.45 15.75
C ILE A 155 -24.84 -16.53 14.71
N PRO A 156 -25.93 -15.75 14.87
CA PRO A 156 -26.96 -15.67 13.86
C PRO A 156 -26.41 -15.06 12.56
N PRO A 157 -26.72 -15.61 11.36
CA PRO A 157 -26.16 -15.12 10.11
C PRO A 157 -26.46 -13.66 9.77
N ASP A 158 -27.55 -13.09 10.30
CA ASP A 158 -27.92 -11.68 10.09
C ASP A 158 -27.04 -10.70 10.87
N TYR A 159 -26.34 -11.15 11.92
CA TYR A 159 -25.38 -10.33 12.67
C TYR A 159 -24.00 -10.22 11.99
N LEU A 160 -23.75 -10.97 10.91
CA LEU A 160 -22.41 -11.01 10.28
C LEU A 160 -21.96 -9.65 9.76
N LEU A 161 -22.88 -8.85 9.24
CA LEU A 161 -22.60 -7.50 8.73
C LEU A 161 -22.31 -6.49 9.83
N ASP A 162 -22.83 -6.72 11.04
CA ASP A 162 -22.55 -5.89 12.23
C ASP A 162 -21.25 -6.31 12.92
N LEU A 163 -20.95 -7.61 12.87
CA LEU A 163 -19.80 -8.20 13.56
C LEU A 163 -18.50 -8.05 12.78
N ILE A 164 -18.50 -8.34 11.48
CA ILE A 164 -17.27 -8.36 10.67
C ILE A 164 -17.25 -7.13 9.75
N PRO A 165 -16.21 -6.28 9.82
CA PRO A 165 -16.13 -5.08 9.00
C PRO A 165 -16.00 -5.43 7.51
N GLN A 166 -16.35 -4.47 6.67
CA GLN A 166 -16.19 -4.59 5.23
C GLN A 166 -14.72 -4.55 4.79
N ILE A 167 -14.34 -5.38 3.81
CA ILE A 167 -13.04 -5.31 3.12
C ILE A 167 -12.86 -3.93 2.52
N ARG A 168 -11.77 -3.27 2.92
CA ARG A 168 -11.38 -1.97 2.39
C ARG A 168 -10.47 -2.13 1.18
N PRO A 169 -10.70 -1.37 0.10
CA PRO A 169 -9.77 -1.30 -1.03
C PRO A 169 -8.40 -0.82 -0.59
N ARG A 170 -7.34 -1.32 -1.22
CA ARG A 170 -5.96 -0.92 -0.95
C ARG A 170 -5.43 -0.05 -2.07
N ALA A 171 -4.86 1.09 -1.71
CA ALA A 171 -4.22 2.01 -2.64
C ALA A 171 -2.80 1.56 -2.97
N PHE A 172 -2.42 1.69 -4.23
CA PHE A 172 -1.06 1.57 -4.74
C PHE A 172 -0.77 2.72 -5.68
N SER A 173 0.42 3.31 -5.60
CA SER A 173 0.88 4.29 -6.59
C SER A 173 1.04 3.60 -7.95
N ILE A 174 0.51 4.24 -9.00
CA ILE A 174 0.63 3.70 -10.35
C ILE A 174 2.09 3.85 -10.83
N ALA A 175 2.63 2.79 -11.42
CA ALA A 175 4.03 2.66 -11.81
C ALA A 175 4.28 2.76 -13.32
N SER A 176 3.26 3.09 -14.11
CA SER A 176 3.33 3.28 -15.56
C SER A 176 2.63 4.57 -16.00
N SER A 177 2.96 5.09 -17.17
CA SER A 177 2.18 6.15 -17.85
C SER A 177 1.38 5.56 -19.01
N LEU A 178 0.17 6.08 -19.25
CA LEU A 178 -0.65 5.73 -20.42
C LEU A 178 0.02 6.16 -21.74
N LEU A 179 0.90 7.15 -21.72
CA LEU A 179 1.65 7.57 -22.92
C LEU A 179 2.73 6.55 -23.32
N ALA A 180 3.30 5.84 -22.34
CA ALA A 180 4.31 4.82 -22.58
C ALA A 180 3.69 3.42 -22.75
N HIS A 181 2.64 3.12 -22.00
CA HIS A 181 1.94 1.83 -22.02
C HIS A 181 0.43 2.03 -22.21
N PRO A 182 -0.04 2.23 -23.46
CA PRO A 182 -1.46 2.40 -23.72
C PRO A 182 -2.29 1.23 -23.20
N SER A 183 -3.38 1.53 -22.49
CA SER A 183 -4.30 0.55 -21.91
C SER A 183 -3.66 -0.46 -20.94
N ARG A 184 -2.47 -0.16 -20.40
CA ARG A 184 -1.82 -0.95 -19.36
C ARG A 184 -1.62 -0.12 -18.09
N LEU A 185 -1.96 -0.72 -16.95
CA LEU A 185 -1.70 -0.16 -15.63
C LEU A 185 -0.73 -1.08 -14.89
N GLN A 186 0.39 -0.54 -14.43
CA GLN A 186 1.39 -1.29 -13.67
C GLN A 186 1.46 -0.79 -12.22
N ILE A 187 1.73 -1.70 -11.28
CA ILE A 187 2.01 -1.38 -9.88
C ILE A 187 3.23 -2.17 -9.38
N LEU A 188 3.90 -1.61 -8.38
CA LEU A 188 5.00 -2.26 -7.67
C LEU A 188 4.54 -2.60 -6.24
N VAL A 189 4.48 -3.89 -5.91
CA VAL A 189 3.88 -4.40 -4.67
C VAL A 189 4.92 -5.13 -3.85
N ALA A 190 5.25 -4.61 -2.67
CA ALA A 190 5.96 -5.38 -1.66
C ALA A 190 4.98 -6.31 -0.93
N VAL A 191 5.21 -7.62 -1.02
CA VAL A 191 4.39 -8.63 -0.34
C VAL A 191 4.59 -8.50 1.17
N VAL A 192 3.51 -8.19 1.90
CA VAL A 192 3.56 -8.01 3.34
C VAL A 192 3.53 -9.37 4.01
N GLN A 193 4.65 -9.76 4.60
CA GLN A 193 4.77 -10.94 5.44
C GLN A 193 5.70 -10.64 6.63
N TYR A 194 5.27 -10.96 7.84
CA TYR A 194 6.08 -10.79 9.04
C TYR A 194 5.73 -11.83 10.11
N GLN A 195 6.72 -12.19 10.92
CA GLN A 195 6.53 -13.10 12.04
C GLN A 195 6.05 -12.33 13.27
N THR A 196 5.09 -12.89 14.02
CA THR A 196 4.72 -12.42 15.36
C THR A 196 5.06 -13.50 16.39
N ARG A 197 4.55 -13.36 17.62
CA ARG A 197 4.67 -14.43 18.63
C ARG A 197 3.88 -15.70 18.24
N LEU A 198 2.98 -15.62 17.27
CA LEU A 198 2.26 -16.77 16.73
C LEU A 198 3.15 -17.58 15.80
N LYS A 199 2.86 -18.88 15.69
CA LYS A 199 3.55 -19.80 14.78
C LYS A 199 3.34 -19.40 13.31
N GLU A 200 2.10 -19.10 12.94
CA GLU A 200 1.74 -18.75 11.57
C GLU A 200 2.11 -17.29 11.26
N PRO A 201 2.91 -17.03 10.19
CA PRO A 201 3.31 -15.68 9.81
C PRO A 201 2.10 -14.84 9.40
N ARG A 202 2.12 -13.56 9.76
CA ARG A 202 1.07 -12.61 9.35
C ARG A 202 1.29 -12.19 7.91
N ARG A 203 0.22 -12.17 7.12
CA ARG A 203 0.22 -11.77 5.71
C ARG A 203 -0.78 -10.65 5.48
N GLY A 204 -0.41 -9.65 4.68
CA GLY A 204 -1.32 -8.57 4.33
C GLY A 204 -2.29 -8.99 3.23
N LEU A 205 -3.60 -8.97 3.53
CA LEU A 205 -4.69 -9.46 2.67
C LEU A 205 -4.49 -9.15 1.18
N CYS A 206 -4.40 -7.87 0.81
CA CYS A 206 -4.29 -7.47 -0.59
C CYS A 206 -2.98 -7.92 -1.25
N SER A 207 -1.85 -7.72 -0.58
CA SER A 207 -0.53 -8.07 -1.15
C SER A 207 -0.35 -9.58 -1.31
N SER A 208 -0.83 -10.40 -0.37
CA SER A 208 -0.78 -11.85 -0.48
C SER A 208 -1.79 -12.40 -1.48
N TRP A 209 -2.97 -11.78 -1.58
CA TRP A 209 -3.96 -12.12 -2.59
C TRP A 209 -3.38 -11.87 -3.99
N LEU A 210 -2.88 -10.66 -4.27
CA LEU A 210 -2.22 -10.33 -5.53
C LEU A 210 -1.03 -11.27 -5.83
N ALA A 211 -0.23 -11.62 -4.82
CA ALA A 211 0.88 -12.56 -4.98
C ALA A 211 0.44 -14.02 -5.25
N SER A 212 -0.78 -14.40 -4.89
CA SER A 212 -1.31 -15.74 -5.18
C SER A 212 -1.91 -15.87 -6.58
N LEU A 213 -2.18 -14.76 -7.26
CA LEU A 213 -2.79 -14.77 -8.58
C LEU A 213 -1.75 -15.08 -9.66
N ASP A 214 -2.07 -16.02 -10.54
CA ASP A 214 -1.19 -16.44 -11.62
C ASP A 214 -1.91 -16.31 -12.98
N PRO A 215 -1.61 -15.27 -13.78
CA PRO A 215 -2.22 -15.10 -15.09
C PRO A 215 -1.78 -16.16 -16.12
N GLU A 216 -0.73 -16.95 -15.84
CA GLU A 216 -0.31 -18.05 -16.73
C GLU A 216 -1.26 -19.26 -16.64
N GLN A 217 -2.02 -19.38 -15.54
CA GLN A 217 -3.00 -20.45 -15.34
C GLN A 217 -4.40 -20.12 -15.89
N GLY A 218 -4.60 -18.91 -16.41
CA GLY A 218 -5.85 -18.49 -17.04
C GLY A 218 -6.19 -17.02 -16.79
N PRO A 219 -7.32 -16.53 -17.34
CA PRO A 219 -7.73 -15.14 -17.19
C PRO A 219 -7.99 -14.78 -15.71
N VAL A 220 -7.23 -13.81 -15.20
CA VAL A 220 -7.39 -13.29 -13.84
C VAL A 220 -8.02 -11.89 -13.86
N GLN A 221 -9.19 -11.75 -13.24
CA GLN A 221 -9.89 -10.48 -13.09
C GLN A 221 -9.63 -9.88 -11.70
N VAL A 222 -9.27 -8.60 -11.64
CA VAL A 222 -8.97 -7.87 -10.41
C VAL A 222 -9.82 -6.59 -10.39
N PRO A 223 -10.76 -6.45 -9.44
CA PRO A 223 -11.55 -5.23 -9.32
C PRO A 223 -10.65 -4.07 -8.88
N LEU A 224 -10.58 -3.05 -9.73
CA LEU A 224 -9.76 -1.87 -9.48
C LEU A 224 -10.35 -0.61 -10.10
N TRP A 225 -9.96 0.55 -9.60
CA TRP A 225 -10.27 1.86 -10.19
C TRP A 225 -9.16 2.87 -9.88
N ALA A 226 -8.93 3.79 -10.81
CA ALA A 226 -7.99 4.89 -10.61
C ALA A 226 -8.64 6.01 -9.78
N ARG A 227 -7.81 6.74 -9.04
CA ARG A 227 -8.18 7.95 -8.33
C ARG A 227 -7.00 8.93 -8.38
N SER A 228 -7.32 10.22 -8.43
CA SER A 228 -6.32 11.26 -8.25
C SER A 228 -5.48 11.01 -6.99
N GLY A 229 -4.16 10.99 -7.17
CA GLY A 229 -3.22 10.79 -6.08
C GLY A 229 -2.77 12.11 -5.46
N GLY A 230 -1.74 12.04 -4.61
CA GLY A 230 -1.22 13.21 -3.89
C GLY A 230 -0.18 14.00 -4.65
N LEU A 231 0.36 13.46 -5.75
CA LEU A 231 1.48 14.03 -6.48
C LEU A 231 0.99 14.68 -7.78
N THR A 232 1.27 15.97 -7.92
CA THR A 232 0.99 16.74 -9.14
C THR A 232 2.29 17.23 -9.77
N PHE A 233 2.52 16.87 -11.03
CA PHE A 233 3.72 17.25 -11.78
C PHE A 233 3.54 18.57 -12.56
N PRO A 234 4.60 19.39 -12.72
CA PRO A 234 4.56 20.63 -13.49
C PRO A 234 4.08 20.41 -14.92
N GLN A 235 3.26 21.34 -15.41
CA GLN A 235 2.84 21.37 -16.80
C GLN A 235 3.81 22.16 -17.69
N THR A 236 4.58 23.06 -17.08
CA THR A 236 5.63 23.83 -17.78
C THR A 236 6.73 22.87 -18.28
N PRO A 237 7.02 22.84 -19.60
CA PRO A 237 7.91 21.85 -20.21
C PRO A 237 9.31 21.77 -19.60
N ASP A 238 9.87 22.91 -19.17
CA ASP A 238 11.27 23.01 -18.75
C ASP A 238 11.47 23.00 -17.24
N THR A 239 10.40 22.90 -16.45
CA THR A 239 10.53 22.84 -14.98
C THR A 239 11.18 21.52 -14.58
N PRO A 240 12.38 21.54 -13.95
CA PRO A 240 13.04 20.32 -13.50
C PRO A 240 12.25 19.66 -12.37
N VAL A 241 12.37 18.34 -12.28
CA VAL A 241 11.78 17.57 -11.17
C VAL A 241 12.84 16.77 -10.45
N ILE A 242 12.88 16.88 -9.12
CA ILE A 242 13.70 16.07 -8.23
C ILE A 242 12.79 15.05 -7.56
N MET A 243 13.02 13.78 -7.82
CA MET A 243 12.19 12.67 -7.35
C MET A 243 13.01 11.79 -6.42
N VAL A 244 12.56 11.61 -5.19
CA VAL A 244 13.26 10.82 -4.17
C VAL A 244 12.37 9.67 -3.72
N GLY A 245 12.70 8.45 -4.15
CA GLY A 245 11.84 7.28 -3.99
C GLY A 245 12.59 6.00 -3.67
N PRO A 246 13.00 5.78 -2.41
CA PRO A 246 13.63 4.51 -2.04
C PRO A 246 12.64 3.35 -1.97
N GLY A 247 13.10 2.15 -2.31
CA GLY A 247 12.31 0.92 -2.30
C GLY A 247 11.10 1.03 -3.23
N THR A 248 9.92 0.59 -2.80
CA THR A 248 8.70 0.72 -3.62
C THR A 248 8.23 2.17 -3.80
N GLY A 249 8.87 3.13 -3.13
CA GLY A 249 8.67 4.58 -3.32
C GLY A 249 8.97 5.07 -4.73
N VAL A 250 9.71 4.30 -5.54
CA VAL A 250 10.02 4.68 -6.93
C VAL A 250 8.84 4.53 -7.90
N ALA A 251 7.78 3.80 -7.51
CA ALA A 251 6.63 3.51 -8.37
C ALA A 251 6.04 4.76 -9.07
N PRO A 252 5.56 5.80 -8.34
CA PRO A 252 5.00 6.98 -9.00
C PRO A 252 6.02 7.74 -9.85
N PHE A 253 7.31 7.68 -9.51
CA PHE A 253 8.37 8.37 -10.25
C PHE A 253 8.70 7.68 -11.56
N ARG A 254 8.53 6.36 -11.65
CA ARG A 254 8.59 5.67 -12.93
C ARG A 254 7.50 6.14 -13.88
N ALA A 255 6.26 6.20 -13.40
CA ALA A 255 5.15 6.73 -14.18
C ALA A 255 5.44 8.18 -14.64
N ALA A 256 5.94 9.02 -13.74
CA ALA A 256 6.28 10.41 -14.03
C ALA A 256 7.39 10.56 -15.07
N VAL A 257 8.48 9.80 -14.94
CA VAL A 257 9.58 9.82 -15.92
C VAL A 257 9.08 9.35 -17.28
N GLN A 258 8.33 8.25 -17.35
CA GLN A 258 7.74 7.78 -18.61
C GLN A 258 6.85 8.83 -19.28
N GLU A 259 5.97 9.46 -18.51
CA GLU A 259 5.05 10.49 -19.00
C GLU A 259 5.79 11.74 -19.50
N ARG A 260 6.74 12.22 -18.70
CA ARG A 260 7.53 13.41 -19.01
C ARG A 260 8.41 13.19 -20.24
N VAL A 261 9.04 12.02 -20.36
CA VAL A 261 9.87 11.67 -21.51
C VAL A 261 9.03 11.51 -22.79
N ALA A 262 7.84 10.91 -22.69
CA ALA A 262 6.91 10.85 -23.83
C ALA A 262 6.45 12.26 -24.28
N GLN A 263 6.45 13.23 -23.38
CA GLN A 263 6.18 14.64 -23.66
C GLN A 263 7.43 15.45 -24.07
N GLY A 264 8.59 14.81 -24.25
CA GLY A 264 9.83 15.46 -24.68
C GLY A 264 10.59 16.20 -23.57
N ARG A 265 10.27 15.97 -22.29
CA ARG A 265 10.92 16.63 -21.14
C ARG A 265 12.11 15.81 -20.64
N THR A 266 13.27 16.44 -20.53
CA THR A 266 14.55 15.78 -20.18
C THR A 266 15.04 16.05 -18.76
N GLU A 267 14.56 17.12 -18.12
CA GLU A 267 15.01 17.55 -16.79
C GLU A 267 14.37 16.72 -15.67
N ASN A 268 14.79 15.45 -15.58
CA ASN A 268 14.31 14.47 -14.62
C ASN A 268 15.49 13.98 -13.74
N PHE A 269 15.40 14.20 -12.43
CA PHE A 269 16.41 13.79 -11.47
C PHE A 269 15.80 12.77 -10.51
N LEU A 270 16.31 11.53 -10.50
CA LEU A 270 15.80 10.46 -9.65
C LEU A 270 16.85 10.03 -8.63
N PHE A 271 16.54 10.19 -7.35
CA PHE A 271 17.28 9.64 -6.23
C PHE A 271 16.61 8.35 -5.78
N PHE A 272 17.18 7.23 -6.21
CA PHE A 272 16.71 5.89 -5.88
C PHE A 272 17.56 5.27 -4.78
N GLY A 273 16.93 4.52 -3.86
CA GLY A 273 17.65 3.81 -2.82
C GLY A 273 17.09 2.40 -2.63
N CYS A 274 17.97 1.41 -2.50
CA CYS A 274 17.61 0.03 -2.19
C CYS A 274 18.68 -0.62 -1.30
N ARG A 275 18.55 -1.92 -1.02
CA ARG A 275 19.51 -2.63 -0.17
C ARG A 275 20.75 -3.00 -0.94
N GLN A 276 20.60 -3.73 -2.03
CA GLN A 276 21.70 -4.27 -2.81
C GLN A 276 21.39 -4.14 -4.30
N ARG A 277 22.40 -3.72 -5.07
CA ARG A 277 22.23 -3.57 -6.52
C ARG A 277 21.68 -4.83 -7.18
N ASP A 278 22.24 -5.99 -6.85
CA ASP A 278 21.93 -7.26 -7.54
C ASP A 278 20.64 -7.94 -7.02
N GLN A 279 19.94 -7.35 -6.05
CA GLN A 279 18.77 -7.99 -5.42
C GLN A 279 17.49 -7.15 -5.49
N ASP A 280 17.57 -5.82 -5.38
CA ASP A 280 16.37 -4.97 -5.30
C ASP A 280 16.51 -3.64 -6.05
N PHE A 281 17.37 -3.59 -7.07
CA PHE A 281 17.44 -2.49 -8.02
C PHE A 281 16.42 -2.65 -9.15
N TYR A 282 15.24 -2.08 -8.96
CA TYR A 282 14.14 -2.18 -9.92
C TYR A 282 14.44 -1.43 -11.21
N TRP A 283 14.07 -2.02 -12.35
CA TRP A 283 14.11 -1.40 -13.69
C TRP A 283 15.48 -0.85 -14.13
N GLU A 284 16.59 -1.44 -13.69
CA GLU A 284 17.95 -1.00 -14.05
C GLU A 284 18.14 -0.76 -15.55
N ALA A 285 17.64 -1.68 -16.39
CA ALA A 285 17.75 -1.55 -17.85
C ALA A 285 16.99 -0.32 -18.40
N GLU A 286 15.79 -0.03 -17.89
CA GLU A 286 14.98 1.13 -18.30
C GLU A 286 15.65 2.43 -17.86
N TRP A 287 16.21 2.49 -16.64
CA TRP A 287 16.92 3.67 -16.18
C TRP A 287 18.17 3.94 -17.01
N LYS A 288 18.96 2.90 -17.29
CA LYS A 288 20.17 3.03 -18.08
C LYS A 288 19.88 3.58 -19.48
N GLU A 289 18.84 3.07 -20.14
CA GLU A 289 18.41 3.57 -21.46
C GLU A 289 18.05 5.07 -21.40
N LEU A 290 17.33 5.48 -20.35
CA LEU A 290 16.91 6.87 -20.17
C LEU A 290 18.08 7.81 -19.86
N GLU A 291 19.09 7.35 -19.11
CA GLU A 291 20.32 8.11 -18.88
C GLU A 291 21.13 8.25 -20.18
N GLU A 292 21.28 7.18 -20.97
CA GLU A 292 21.97 7.21 -22.27
C GLU A 292 21.31 8.18 -23.26
N ARG A 293 19.98 8.33 -23.17
CA ARG A 293 19.20 9.30 -23.96
C ARG A 293 19.23 10.73 -23.39
N GLY A 294 19.93 10.98 -22.29
CA GLY A 294 19.96 12.29 -21.61
C GLY A 294 18.60 12.72 -21.04
N CYS A 295 17.69 11.77 -20.83
CA CYS A 295 16.33 12.02 -20.37
C CYS A 295 16.16 11.87 -18.86
N LEU A 296 17.15 11.28 -18.18
CA LEU A 296 17.14 11.02 -16.75
C LEU A 296 18.56 11.22 -16.21
N ARG A 297 18.66 11.78 -15.00
CA ARG A 297 19.86 11.68 -14.17
C ARG A 297 19.53 10.82 -12.96
N LEU A 298 20.09 9.62 -12.89
CA LEU A 298 19.87 8.69 -11.79
C LEU A 298 20.97 8.83 -10.73
N VAL A 299 20.56 8.85 -9.47
CA VAL A 299 21.45 8.83 -8.32
C VAL A 299 21.04 7.69 -7.41
N THR A 300 21.89 6.69 -7.25
CA THR A 300 21.57 5.49 -6.47
C THR A 300 22.22 5.49 -5.07
N ALA A 301 21.49 4.93 -4.11
CA ALA A 301 21.95 4.67 -2.75
C ALA A 301 21.73 3.20 -2.39
N PHE A 302 22.79 2.40 -2.48
CA PHE A 302 22.78 0.99 -2.05
C PHE A 302 23.19 0.90 -0.59
N SER A 303 22.24 0.54 0.28
CA SER A 303 22.44 0.63 1.73
C SER A 303 23.23 -0.53 2.35
N ARG A 304 23.47 -1.61 1.59
CA ARG A 304 24.11 -2.85 2.07
C ARG A 304 25.22 -3.41 1.17
N ASP A 305 25.64 -2.69 0.13
CA ASP A 305 26.76 -3.11 -0.73
C ASP A 305 28.13 -2.81 -0.11
N GLN A 306 28.15 -2.08 1.00
CA GLN A 306 29.35 -1.72 1.75
C GLN A 306 29.04 -1.66 3.26
N GLU A 307 30.09 -1.63 4.09
CA GLU A 307 29.95 -1.62 5.56
C GLU A 307 29.16 -0.40 6.07
N ARG A 308 29.41 0.78 5.49
CA ARG A 308 28.72 2.02 5.84
C ARG A 308 27.38 2.12 5.10
N LYS A 309 26.29 2.31 5.83
CA LYS A 309 24.97 2.51 5.23
C LYS A 309 24.91 3.82 4.44
N VAL A 310 24.61 3.72 3.14
CA VAL A 310 24.36 4.85 2.25
C VAL A 310 22.86 4.93 1.93
N TYR A 311 22.26 6.09 2.16
CA TYR A 311 20.85 6.35 1.91
C TYR A 311 20.68 7.58 1.02
N VAL A 312 19.46 7.80 0.53
CA VAL A 312 19.15 8.89 -0.40
C VAL A 312 19.46 10.28 0.18
N GLN A 313 19.27 10.48 1.49
CA GLN A 313 19.62 11.74 2.16
C GLN A 313 21.14 12.00 2.22
N HIS A 314 21.98 10.96 2.13
CA HIS A 314 23.42 11.14 2.00
C HIS A 314 23.77 11.61 0.59
N ARG A 315 23.16 10.99 -0.43
CA ARG A 315 23.32 11.38 -1.83
C ARG A 315 22.82 12.79 -2.13
N LEU A 316 21.72 13.20 -1.50
CA LEU A 316 21.22 14.58 -1.59
C LEU A 316 22.25 15.58 -1.07
N ARG A 317 22.87 15.33 0.09
CA ARG A 317 23.92 16.19 0.65
C ARG A 317 25.17 16.22 -0.24
N GLU A 318 25.61 15.06 -0.75
CA GLU A 318 26.74 14.97 -1.68
C GLU A 318 26.52 15.80 -2.96
N LEU A 319 25.26 15.91 -3.41
CA LEU A 319 24.86 16.73 -4.56
C LEU A 319 24.21 18.05 -4.14
N GLY A 320 24.50 18.54 -2.94
CA GLY A 320 23.94 19.77 -2.37
C GLY A 320 23.94 20.96 -3.33
N PRO A 321 25.09 21.33 -3.96
CA PRO A 321 25.16 22.46 -4.89
C PRO A 321 24.16 22.35 -6.05
N LEU A 322 24.01 21.15 -6.62
CA LEU A 322 23.06 20.88 -7.70
C LEU A 322 21.60 20.95 -7.20
N VAL A 323 21.32 20.35 -6.05
CA VAL A 323 19.97 20.36 -5.48
C VAL A 323 19.53 21.80 -5.19
N TRP A 324 20.42 22.62 -4.65
CA TRP A 324 20.17 24.04 -4.43
C TRP A 324 19.95 24.80 -5.73
N GLU A 325 20.82 24.65 -6.73
CA GLU A 325 20.68 25.30 -8.04
C GLU A 325 19.35 24.95 -8.72
N LEU A 326 18.95 23.69 -8.69
CA LEU A 326 17.67 23.23 -9.24
C LEU A 326 16.48 23.86 -8.51
N LEU A 327 16.48 23.85 -7.18
CA LEU A 327 15.37 24.35 -6.38
C LEU A 327 15.27 25.88 -6.41
N ASP A 328 16.37 26.59 -6.17
CA ASP A 328 16.33 28.03 -6.01
C ASP A 328 16.33 28.76 -7.35
N HIS A 329 17.30 28.45 -8.22
CA HIS A 329 17.50 29.21 -9.45
C HIS A 329 16.59 28.74 -10.59
N ARG A 330 16.31 27.44 -10.68
CA ARG A 330 15.57 26.84 -11.81
C ARG A 330 14.11 26.51 -11.50
N GLY A 331 13.65 26.78 -10.27
CA GLY A 331 12.24 26.59 -9.92
C GLY A 331 11.80 25.13 -9.87
N ALA A 332 12.71 24.17 -9.65
CA ALA A 332 12.40 22.74 -9.67
C ALA A 332 11.32 22.34 -8.65
N SER A 333 10.56 21.29 -8.96
CA SER A 333 9.65 20.66 -8.01
C SER A 333 10.28 19.41 -7.39
N PHE A 334 10.16 19.27 -6.08
CA PHE A 334 10.69 18.18 -5.28
C PHE A 334 9.58 17.23 -4.85
N TYR A 335 9.83 15.93 -5.02
CA TYR A 335 8.89 14.87 -4.69
C TYR A 335 9.55 13.81 -3.83
N LEU A 336 8.80 13.36 -2.82
CA LEU A 336 9.23 12.31 -1.92
C LEU A 336 8.18 11.22 -1.84
N ALA A 337 8.55 9.96 -2.10
CA ALA A 337 7.63 8.84 -1.94
C ALA A 337 8.27 7.64 -1.24
N GLY A 338 7.50 6.95 -0.40
CA GLY A 338 7.96 5.72 0.28
C GLY A 338 7.54 5.61 1.75
N ASN A 339 8.39 4.97 2.56
CA ASN A 339 8.08 4.64 3.95
C ASN A 339 8.02 5.88 4.85
N ALA A 340 6.89 6.09 5.54
CA ALA A 340 6.62 7.27 6.36
C ALA A 340 7.40 7.35 7.69
N LYS A 341 8.10 6.29 8.12
CA LYS A 341 8.59 6.18 9.51
C LYS A 341 9.76 7.10 9.86
N TYR A 342 10.77 7.16 9.01
CA TYR A 342 12.01 7.94 9.27
C TYR A 342 12.43 8.77 8.05
N MET A 343 12.24 8.21 6.85
CA MET A 343 12.72 8.78 5.60
C MET A 343 12.27 10.24 5.36
N PRO A 344 11.02 10.66 5.65
CA PRO A 344 10.62 12.06 5.43
C PRO A 344 11.34 13.07 6.32
N ALA A 345 11.59 12.71 7.57
CA ALA A 345 12.34 13.56 8.50
C ALA A 345 13.80 13.68 8.04
N ASP A 346 14.45 12.55 7.73
CA ASP A 346 15.85 12.51 7.29
C ASP A 346 16.10 13.31 6.00
N VAL A 347 15.16 13.26 5.05
CA VAL A 347 15.24 14.02 3.78
C VAL A 347 14.98 15.50 4.00
N SER A 348 14.02 15.85 4.87
CA SER A 348 13.76 17.25 5.21
C SER A 348 14.97 17.89 5.89
N GLU A 349 15.59 17.17 6.83
CA GLU A 349 16.83 17.61 7.50
C GLU A 349 17.97 17.79 6.49
N ALA A 350 18.15 16.85 5.55
CA ALA A 350 19.17 16.98 4.52
C ALA A 350 18.96 18.21 3.65
N LEU A 351 17.72 18.51 3.25
CA LEU A 351 17.40 19.71 2.49
C LEU A 351 17.66 20.98 3.28
N THR A 352 17.26 21.05 4.55
CA THR A 352 17.55 22.20 5.42
C THR A 352 19.05 22.41 5.60
N SER A 353 19.86 21.34 5.64
CA SER A 353 21.34 21.44 5.62
C SER A 353 21.84 22.09 4.33
N ILE A 354 21.36 21.59 3.18
CA ILE A 354 21.75 22.10 1.85
C ILE A 354 21.38 23.58 1.71
N PHE A 355 20.22 23.99 2.18
CA PHE A 355 19.78 25.40 2.12
C PHE A 355 20.67 26.34 2.94
N GLN A 356 21.23 25.85 4.04
CA GLN A 356 22.16 26.63 4.87
C GLN A 356 23.56 26.65 4.25
N GLU A 357 24.07 25.51 3.81
CA GLU A 357 25.43 25.35 3.29
C GLU A 357 25.61 26.02 1.92
N GLU A 358 24.68 25.79 1.00
CA GLU A 358 24.78 26.24 -0.40
C GLU A 358 24.03 27.56 -0.65
N GLY A 359 22.92 27.76 0.07
CA GLY A 359 22.09 28.96 -0.04
C GLY A 359 22.49 30.09 0.92
N GLY A 360 23.37 29.83 1.89
CA GLY A 360 23.76 30.80 2.91
C GLY A 360 22.62 31.22 3.84
N LEU A 361 21.53 30.46 3.89
CA LEU A 361 20.38 30.75 4.76
C LEU A 361 20.72 30.41 6.21
N SER A 362 20.18 31.18 7.15
CA SER A 362 20.16 30.76 8.55
C SER A 362 19.18 29.60 8.78
N ALA A 363 19.33 28.88 9.89
CA ALA A 363 18.41 27.80 10.27
C ALA A 363 16.90 28.17 10.20
N PRO A 364 16.43 29.32 10.73
CA PRO A 364 15.02 29.71 10.61
C PRO A 364 14.62 30.06 9.17
N GLU A 365 15.50 30.64 8.37
CA GLU A 365 15.24 30.96 6.96
C GLU A 365 15.14 29.68 6.12
N ALA A 366 16.01 28.70 6.35
CA ALA A 366 15.97 27.40 5.69
C ALA A 366 14.68 26.63 6.00
N ALA A 367 14.20 26.69 7.25
CA ALA A 367 12.90 26.12 7.63
C ALA A 367 11.73 26.85 6.95
N ALA A 368 11.77 28.18 6.89
CA ALA A 368 10.76 28.98 6.20
C ALA A 368 10.75 28.72 4.69
N TYR A 369 11.92 28.51 4.07
CA TYR A 369 12.05 28.17 2.66
C TYR A 369 11.40 26.81 2.35
N LEU A 370 11.69 25.78 3.15
CA LEU A 370 11.06 24.47 3.00
C LEU A 370 9.53 24.55 3.14
N ALA A 371 9.04 25.29 4.14
CA ALA A 371 7.61 25.51 4.33
C ALA A 371 6.97 26.25 3.14
N SER A 372 7.70 27.19 2.52
CA SER A 372 7.26 27.88 1.31
C SER A 372 7.15 26.92 0.11
N LEU A 373 8.12 26.03 -0.09
CA LEU A 373 8.06 25.01 -1.14
C LEU A 373 6.84 24.08 -0.95
N GLN A 374 6.55 23.69 0.29
CA GLN A 374 5.37 22.88 0.61
C GLN A 374 4.07 23.62 0.31
N ARG A 375 3.95 24.87 0.78
CA ARG A 375 2.76 25.71 0.56
C ARG A 375 2.50 26.00 -0.92
N THR A 376 3.56 26.10 -1.73
CA THR A 376 3.48 26.34 -3.18
C THR A 376 3.40 25.06 -4.01
N LEU A 377 3.24 23.89 -3.37
CA LEU A 377 3.23 22.56 -4.01
C LEU A 377 4.48 22.25 -4.83
N ARG A 378 5.59 22.96 -4.58
CA ARG A 378 6.92 22.66 -5.13
C ARG A 378 7.67 21.63 -4.29
N PHE A 379 7.17 21.28 -3.10
CA PHE A 379 7.60 20.12 -2.33
C PHE A 379 6.37 19.29 -1.97
N GLN A 380 6.29 18.07 -2.47
CA GLN A 380 5.15 17.17 -2.26
C GLN A 380 5.61 15.81 -1.73
N THR A 381 4.81 15.21 -0.85
CA THR A 381 5.14 13.92 -0.23
C THR A 381 3.98 12.94 -0.35
N GLU A 382 4.29 11.70 -0.72
CA GLU A 382 3.36 10.57 -0.72
C GLU A 382 3.97 9.42 0.08
N THR A 383 3.58 9.27 1.34
CA THR A 383 4.21 8.32 2.26
C THR A 383 3.21 7.38 2.91
N TRP A 384 3.64 6.15 3.17
CA TRP A 384 2.80 5.09 3.73
C TRP A 384 3.55 4.24 4.76
N ALA A 385 2.79 3.50 5.58
CA ALA A 385 3.27 2.62 6.64
C ALA A 385 2.76 1.19 6.48
#